data_AF-A0A240ENZ8-F1
#
_entry.id   AF-A0A240ENZ8-F1
#
_cell.length_a   1.000
_cell.length_b   1.000
_cell.length_c   1.000
_cell.angle_alpha   90.00
_cell.angle_beta   90.00
_cell.angle_gamma   90.00
#
_symmetry.space_group_name_H-M   'P 1'
#
loop_
_entity.id
_entity.type
_entity.pdbx_description
1 polymer ?
#
loop_
_entity_poly.entity_id
_entity_poly.type
_entity_poly.pdbx_seq_one_letter_code
_entity_poly.pdbx_strand_id
1 'polypeptide(L)'
;MGAYNDATTAYNQLDGRISSNTKRIDSLEQDMQKMGNKMLDLEDRMDGVVATSHAVTNARPMVQDAGEFAMGIGIGTAGSKQALALGGAYQFNANWSSSMTVNYETAGKRSNSQLSAGAGVQYRFK
;
A
#
# COMPACT_ATOMS: atom_id res chain seq x y z
N MET A 1 -0.27 18.98 63.82
CA MET A 1 -0.84 17.82 63.09
C MET A 1 -1.16 18.10 61.60
N GLY A 2 -1.03 19.33 61.07
CA GLY A 2 -1.30 19.64 59.65
C GLY A 2 -0.29 19.05 58.65
N ALA A 3 1.02 19.23 58.89
CA ALA A 3 2.06 18.83 57.94
C ALA A 3 2.11 17.32 57.61
N TYR A 4 1.70 16.45 58.53
CA TYR A 4 1.65 15.00 58.29
C TYR A 4 0.46 14.60 57.40
N ASN A 5 -0.68 15.29 57.54
CA ASN A 5 -1.85 15.09 56.68
C ASN A 5 -1.60 15.64 55.27
N ASP A 6 -0.91 16.78 55.15
CA ASP A 6 -0.51 17.35 53.87
C ASP A 6 0.47 16.44 53.12
N ALA A 7 1.46 15.88 53.84
CA ALA A 7 2.39 14.90 53.28
C ALA A 7 1.66 13.65 52.80
N THR A 8 0.75 13.09 53.61
CA THR A 8 -0.05 11.91 53.24
C THR A 8 -0.89 12.18 51.98
N THR A 9 -1.47 13.37 51.86
CA THR A 9 -2.26 13.78 50.70
C THR A 9 -1.39 13.89 49.45
N ALA A 10 -0.20 14.49 49.56
CA ALA A 10 0.76 14.60 48.47
C ALA A 10 1.27 13.22 47.98
N TYR A 11 1.54 12.28 48.90
CA TYR A 11 1.92 10.91 48.55
C TYR A 11 0.81 10.19 47.78
N ASN A 12 -0.44 10.27 48.24
CA ASN A 12 -1.57 9.64 47.55
C ASN A 12 -1.80 10.22 46.14
N GLN A 13 -1.59 11.53 45.96
CA GLN A 13 -1.66 12.17 44.64
C GLN A 13 -0.52 11.73 43.72
N LEU A 14 0.70 11.60 44.26
CA LEU A 14 1.84 11.09 43.51
C LEU A 14 1.59 9.64 43.07
N ASP A 15 1.08 8.80 43.96
CA ASP A 15 0.77 7.39 43.68
C ASP A 15 -0.33 7.26 42.60
N GLY A 16 -1.36 8.10 42.67
CA GLY A 16 -2.39 8.21 41.64
C GLY A 16 -1.84 8.64 40.27
N ARG A 17 -0.90 9.60 40.25
CA ARG A 17 -0.22 10.03 39.02
C ARG A 17 0.68 8.94 38.44
N ILE A 18 1.43 8.24 39.29
CA ILE A 18 2.28 7.11 38.87
C ILE A 18 1.40 6.02 38.26
N SER A 19 0.33 5.61 38.94
CA SER A 19 -0.61 4.59 38.42
C SER A 19 -1.24 4.99 37.09
N SER A 20 -1.65 6.26 36.94
CA SER A 20 -2.19 6.78 35.67
C SER A 20 -1.13 6.78 34.56
N ASN A 21 0.10 7.20 34.87
CA ASN A 21 1.20 7.20 33.91
C ASN A 21 1.58 5.78 33.49
N THR A 22 1.64 4.82 34.42
CA THR A 22 1.90 3.40 34.10
C THR A 22 0.87 2.86 33.11
N LYS A 23 -0.43 3.07 33.37
CA LYS A 23 -1.49 2.64 32.43
C LYS A 23 -1.35 3.26 31.04
N ARG A 24 -0.94 4.54 30.98
CA ARG A 24 -0.70 5.23 29.70
C ARG A 24 0.50 4.65 28.97
N ILE A 25 1.58 4.33 29.69
CA ILE A 25 2.78 3.69 29.13
C ILE A 25 2.41 2.31 28.59
N ASP A 26 1.70 1.48 29.35
CA ASP A 26 1.27 0.15 28.91
C ASP A 26 0.42 0.23 27.62
N SER A 27 -0.50 1.21 27.55
CA SER A 27 -1.30 1.44 26.34
C SER A 27 -0.44 1.88 25.15
N LEU A 28 0.53 2.77 25.37
CA LEU A 28 1.45 3.23 24.33
C LEU A 28 2.32 2.09 23.81
N GLU A 29 2.81 1.21 24.69
CA GLU A 29 3.58 0.03 24.30
C GLU A 29 2.76 -0.92 23.40
N GLN A 30 1.50 -1.18 23.76
CA GLN A 30 0.60 -1.99 22.93
C GLN A 30 0.33 -1.34 21.57
N ASP A 31 0.13 -0.02 21.54
CA ASP A 31 -0.11 0.70 20.30
C ASP A 31 1.13 0.75 19.40
N MET A 32 2.33 0.87 19.98
CA MET A 32 3.59 0.75 19.24
C MET A 32 3.75 -0.64 18.63
N GLN A 33 3.43 -1.72 19.37
CA GLN A 33 3.49 -3.08 18.83
C GLN A 33 2.50 -3.29 17.67
N LYS A 34 1.26 -2.80 17.81
CA LYS A 34 0.26 -2.82 16.72
C LYS A 34 0.73 -2.02 15.51
N MET A 35 1.35 -0.86 15.73
CA MET A 35 1.88 -0.02 14.67
C MET A 35 3.04 -0.70 13.93
N GLY A 36 3.98 -1.32 14.66
CA GLY A 36 5.06 -2.09 14.06
C GLY A 36 4.56 -3.23 13.18
N ASN A 37 3.57 -3.99 13.66
CA ASN A 37 2.94 -5.04 12.85
C ASN A 37 2.26 -4.48 11.59
N LYS A 38 1.52 -3.37 11.72
CA LYS A 38 0.86 -2.73 10.59
C LYS A 38 1.86 -2.17 9.57
N MET A 39 3.02 -1.70 10.03
CA MET A 39 4.09 -1.20 9.17
C MET A 39 4.70 -2.33 8.33
N LEU A 40 4.95 -3.49 8.93
CA LEU A 40 5.40 -4.67 8.19
C LEU A 40 4.37 -5.16 7.16
N ASP A 41 3.07 -5.10 7.50
CA ASP A 41 2.01 -5.41 6.53
C ASP A 41 1.93 -4.39 5.40
N LEU A 42 2.20 -3.12 5.70
CA LEU A 42 2.22 -2.06 4.71
C LEU A 42 3.40 -2.23 3.77
N GLU A 43 4.58 -2.57 4.28
CA GLU A 43 5.79 -2.82 3.48
C GLU A 43 5.56 -3.96 2.47
N ASP A 44 5.00 -5.10 2.91
CA ASP A 44 4.69 -6.23 2.01
C ASP A 44 3.64 -5.86 0.94
N ARG A 45 2.68 -4.98 1.28
CA ARG A 45 1.71 -4.44 0.30
C ARG A 45 2.34 -3.44 -0.64
N MET A 46 3.27 -2.61 -0.17
CA MET A 46 3.99 -1.64 -1.00
C MET A 46 4.87 -2.35 -2.02
N ASP A 47 5.59 -3.41 -1.61
CA ASP A 47 6.30 -4.30 -2.54
C ASP A 47 5.36 -4.82 -3.63
N GLY A 48 4.15 -5.27 -3.25
CA GLY A 48 3.13 -5.72 -4.19
C GLY A 48 2.70 -4.66 -5.20
N VAL A 49 2.46 -3.44 -4.73
CA VAL A 49 2.10 -2.29 -5.58
C VAL A 49 3.25 -1.92 -6.53
N VAL A 50 4.49 -1.93 -6.06
CA VAL A 50 5.67 -1.61 -6.89
C VAL A 50 5.88 -2.69 -7.96
N ALA A 51 5.81 -3.97 -7.58
CA ALA A 51 5.90 -5.10 -8.51
C ALA A 51 4.80 -5.02 -9.57
N THR A 52 3.56 -4.79 -9.16
CA THR A 52 2.39 -4.58 -10.04
C THR A 52 2.60 -3.39 -10.97
N SER A 53 3.13 -2.28 -10.47
CA SER A 53 3.37 -1.08 -11.28
C SER A 53 4.38 -1.35 -12.39
N HIS A 54 5.47 -2.07 -12.09
CA HIS A 54 6.42 -2.51 -13.11
C HIS A 54 5.78 -3.48 -14.11
N ALA A 55 5.04 -4.48 -13.64
CA ALA A 55 4.36 -5.45 -14.48
C ALA A 55 3.39 -4.76 -15.46
N VAL A 56 2.50 -3.92 -14.94
CA VAL A 56 1.51 -3.17 -15.73
C VAL A 56 2.18 -2.24 -16.73
N THR A 57 3.23 -1.53 -16.32
CA THR A 57 3.95 -0.62 -17.22
C THR A 57 4.61 -1.38 -18.38
N ASN A 58 5.22 -2.54 -18.10
CA ASN A 58 5.83 -3.38 -19.12
C ASN A 58 4.78 -4.09 -20.00
N ALA A 59 3.61 -4.41 -19.45
CA ALA A 59 2.53 -5.07 -20.17
C ALA A 59 1.73 -4.12 -21.08
N ARG A 60 1.87 -2.80 -20.93
CA ARG A 60 1.13 -1.79 -21.71
C ARG A 60 1.72 -1.68 -23.11
N PRO A 61 1.02 -2.16 -24.15
CA PRO A 61 1.49 -1.97 -25.50
C PRO A 61 1.14 -0.56 -25.99
N MET A 62 1.97 -0.02 -26.89
CA MET A 62 1.74 1.28 -27.53
C MET A 62 1.30 1.07 -28.98
N VAL A 63 0.11 1.55 -29.31
CA VAL A 63 -0.45 1.55 -30.67
C VAL A 63 -0.08 2.86 -31.39
N GLN A 64 0.25 2.76 -32.67
CA GLN A 64 0.71 3.89 -33.48
C GLN A 64 -0.23 4.21 -34.64
N ASP A 65 -0.89 3.19 -35.19
CA ASP A 65 -1.76 3.32 -36.36
C ASP A 65 -3.25 3.19 -36.04
N ALA A 66 -4.10 3.88 -36.79
CA ALA A 66 -5.55 3.80 -36.63
C ALA A 66 -6.07 2.40 -36.98
N GLY A 67 -6.89 1.82 -36.09
CA GLY A 67 -7.39 0.46 -36.19
C GLY A 67 -6.42 -0.60 -35.63
N GLU A 68 -5.25 -0.21 -35.13
CA GLU A 68 -4.27 -1.13 -34.56
C GLU A 68 -4.71 -1.61 -33.17
N PHE A 69 -4.64 -2.93 -32.97
CA PHE A 69 -4.79 -3.57 -31.69
C PHE A 69 -3.46 -4.19 -31.28
N ALA A 70 -3.02 -3.94 -30.06
CA ALA A 70 -1.81 -4.51 -29.52
C ALA A 70 -2.08 -5.15 -28.15
N MET A 71 -1.38 -6.24 -27.87
CA MET A 71 -1.39 -6.90 -26.56
C MET A 71 0.02 -7.00 -26.03
N GLY A 72 0.15 -6.90 -24.71
CA GLY A 72 1.41 -7.03 -24.01
C GLY A 72 1.27 -7.89 -22.76
N ILE A 73 2.36 -8.53 -22.39
CA ILE A 73 2.51 -9.26 -21.13
C ILE A 73 3.73 -8.68 -20.42
N GLY A 74 3.61 -8.46 -19.13
CA GLY A 74 4.66 -7.83 -18.33
C GLY A 74 4.79 -8.54 -16.99
N ILE A 75 6.03 -8.73 -16.57
CA ILE A 75 6.35 -9.21 -15.22
C ILE A 75 7.03 -8.08 -14.45
N GLY A 76 6.79 -8.03 -13.16
CA GLY A 76 7.40 -7.09 -12.25
C GLY A 76 7.70 -7.76 -10.92
N THR A 77 8.82 -7.38 -10.32
CA THR A 77 9.30 -7.93 -9.05
C THR A 77 9.73 -6.79 -8.15
N ALA A 78 9.38 -6.84 -6.87
CA ALA A 78 9.84 -5.89 -5.87
C ALA A 78 9.90 -6.58 -4.50
N GLY A 79 11.05 -6.50 -3.83
CA GLY A 79 11.29 -7.16 -2.56
C GLY A 79 10.98 -8.66 -2.63
N SER A 80 9.96 -9.11 -1.89
CA SER A 80 9.51 -10.52 -1.89
C SER A 80 8.30 -10.82 -2.77
N LYS A 81 7.83 -9.82 -3.54
CA LYS A 81 6.62 -9.89 -4.35
C LYS A 81 6.92 -9.97 -5.84
N GLN A 82 6.13 -10.75 -6.55
CA GLN A 82 6.14 -10.83 -8.01
C GLN A 82 4.72 -10.61 -8.54
N ALA A 83 4.61 -9.86 -9.62
CA ALA A 83 3.38 -9.56 -10.31
C ALA A 83 3.48 -9.89 -11.81
N LEU A 84 2.36 -10.31 -12.36
CA LEU A 84 2.15 -10.61 -13.77
C LEU A 84 0.98 -9.77 -14.27
N ALA A 85 1.21 -9.00 -15.34
CA ALA A 85 0.20 -8.19 -15.98
C ALA A 85 0.01 -8.56 -17.44
N LEU A 86 -1.23 -8.39 -17.91
CA LEU A 86 -1.63 -8.49 -19.30
C LEU A 86 -2.26 -7.14 -19.69
N GLY A 87 -1.76 -6.54 -20.76
CA GLY A 87 -2.26 -5.28 -21.30
C GLY A 87 -2.80 -5.46 -22.71
N GLY A 88 -3.79 -4.65 -23.05
CA GLY A 88 -4.30 -4.50 -24.40
C GLY A 88 -4.46 -3.01 -24.70
N ALA A 89 -4.15 -2.60 -25.92
CA ALA A 89 -4.40 -1.24 -26.39
C ALA A 89 -5.05 -1.29 -27.77
N TYR A 90 -5.92 -0.33 -28.03
CA TYR A 90 -6.60 -0.17 -29.30
C TYR A 90 -6.60 1.29 -29.72
N GLN A 91 -6.24 1.56 -30.96
CA GLN A 91 -6.30 2.91 -31.51
C GLN A 91 -7.53 3.05 -32.41
N PHE A 92 -8.49 3.88 -32.00
CA PHE A 92 -9.69 4.13 -32.81
C PHE A 92 -9.34 4.96 -34.03
N ASN A 93 -8.67 6.10 -33.79
CA ASN A 93 -8.29 7.08 -34.82
C ASN A 93 -6.86 7.57 -34.54
N ALA A 94 -6.26 8.32 -35.48
CA ALA A 94 -4.92 8.89 -35.31
C ALA A 94 -4.71 9.69 -34.00
N ASN A 95 -5.80 10.23 -33.43
CA ASN A 95 -5.75 11.03 -32.21
C ASN A 95 -6.28 10.31 -30.96
N TRP A 96 -7.05 9.24 -31.08
CA TRP A 96 -7.71 8.58 -29.94
C TRP A 96 -7.27 7.14 -29.80
N SER A 97 -6.70 6.80 -28.65
CA SER A 97 -6.37 5.43 -28.26
C SER A 97 -6.96 5.09 -26.89
N SER A 98 -7.26 3.81 -26.68
CA SER A 98 -7.64 3.24 -25.39
C SER A 98 -6.65 2.16 -25.02
N SER A 99 -6.47 1.97 -23.71
CA SER A 99 -5.65 0.91 -23.14
C SER A 99 -6.38 0.31 -21.94
N MET A 100 -6.21 -0.99 -21.77
CA MET A 100 -6.68 -1.74 -20.62
C MET A 100 -5.57 -2.64 -20.13
N THR A 101 -5.54 -2.88 -18.83
CA THR A 101 -4.54 -3.73 -18.19
C THR A 101 -5.19 -4.49 -17.05
N VAL A 102 -4.93 -5.78 -16.99
CA VAL A 102 -5.23 -6.63 -15.84
C VAL A 102 -3.92 -7.09 -15.24
N ASN A 103 -3.87 -7.18 -13.92
CA ASN A 103 -2.67 -7.55 -13.20
C ASN A 103 -3.01 -8.51 -12.06
N TYR A 104 -2.18 -9.51 -11.90
CA TYR A 104 -2.24 -10.51 -10.86
C TYR A 104 -0.92 -10.53 -10.09
N GLU A 105 -1.01 -10.29 -8.78
CA GLU A 105 0.12 -10.34 -7.86
C GLU A 105 0.14 -11.67 -7.10
N THR A 106 1.31 -12.30 -7.00
CA THR A 106 1.51 -13.51 -6.20
C THR A 106 1.48 -13.18 -4.70
N ALA A 107 0.97 -14.12 -3.89
CA ALA A 107 1.00 -14.01 -2.44
C ALA A 107 2.43 -13.79 -1.94
N GLY A 108 2.60 -12.84 -1.01
CA GLY A 108 3.89 -12.52 -0.41
C GLY A 108 4.05 -13.16 0.94
N LYS A 109 5.01 -12.66 1.73
CA LYS A 109 5.29 -13.21 3.06
C LYS A 109 4.14 -12.99 4.04
N ARG A 110 3.33 -11.94 3.86
CA ARG A 110 2.23 -11.58 4.78
C ARG A 110 0.88 -11.31 4.08
N SER A 111 0.87 -11.04 2.77
CA SER A 111 -0.32 -10.63 2.01
C SER A 111 -0.75 -11.65 0.94
N ASN A 112 -2.06 -11.86 0.83
CA ASN A 112 -2.70 -12.73 -0.18
C ASN A 112 -2.54 -12.21 -1.61
N SER A 113 -2.76 -13.07 -2.60
CA SER A 113 -2.76 -12.70 -4.02
C SER A 113 -3.85 -11.66 -4.32
N GLN A 114 -3.52 -10.67 -5.15
CA GLN A 114 -4.40 -9.56 -5.50
C GLN A 114 -4.56 -9.46 -7.01
N LEU A 115 -5.81 -9.35 -7.46
CA LEU A 115 -6.17 -9.06 -8.84
C LEU A 115 -6.57 -7.58 -8.92
N SER A 116 -5.97 -6.86 -9.86
CA SER A 116 -6.30 -5.46 -10.16
C SER A 116 -6.47 -5.26 -11.66
N ALA A 117 -7.31 -4.30 -12.03
CA ALA A 117 -7.53 -3.94 -13.43
C ALA A 117 -7.62 -2.42 -13.57
N GLY A 118 -7.24 -1.92 -14.73
CA GLY A 118 -7.30 -0.51 -15.08
C GLY A 118 -7.58 -0.32 -16.56
N ALA A 119 -8.24 0.77 -16.89
CA ALA A 119 -8.46 1.20 -18.26
C ALA A 119 -8.20 2.71 -18.38
N GLY A 120 -7.82 3.17 -19.56
CA GLY A 120 -7.52 4.58 -19.80
C GLY A 120 -7.67 4.92 -21.28
N VAL A 121 -8.06 6.15 -21.54
CA VAL A 121 -8.17 6.72 -22.89
C VAL A 121 -7.14 7.83 -23.02
N GLN A 122 -6.51 7.92 -24.18
CA GLN A 122 -5.44 8.86 -24.47
C GLN A 122 -5.82 9.64 -25.73
N TYR A 123 -5.59 10.95 -25.69
CA TYR A 123 -5.71 11.82 -26.85
C TYR A 123 -4.34 12.37 -27.25
N ARG A 124 -3.98 12.22 -28.53
CA ARG A 124 -2.74 12.72 -29.11
C ARG A 124 -3.02 14.02 -29.86
N PHE A 125 -2.52 15.13 -29.32
CA PHE A 125 -2.48 16.41 -30.02
C PHE A 125 -1.32 16.43 -31.02
N LYS A 126 -1.44 17.26 -32.05
CA LYS A 126 -0.40 17.49 -33.05
C LYS A 126 0.05 18.94 -32.99
#